data_AF-A0A800JBU8-F1
#
_entry.id   AF-A0A800JBU8-F1
#
_cell.length_a   1.000
_cell.length_b   1.000
_cell.length_c   1.000
_cell.angle_alpha   90.00
_cell.angle_beta   90.00
_cell.angle_gamma   90.00
#
_symmetry.space_group_name_H-M   'P 1'
#
loop_
_entity.id
_entity.type
_entity.pdbx_description
1 polymer ?
#
loop_
_entity_poly.entity_id
_entity_poly.type
_entity_poly.pdbx_seq_one_letter_code
_entity_poly.pdbx_strand_id
1 'polypeptide(L)' 'METDYGGFKTTKFDSVVNWSRKFSLFQYPFVTACCGMEYMAAACSHYDM' A
#
# COMPACT_ATOMS: atom_id res chain seq x y z
N MET A 1 3.07 -18.46 1.30
CA MET A 1 4.48 -18.55 0.90
C MET A 1 5.21 -19.17 2.06
N GLU A 2 5.30 -20.50 2.02
CA GLU A 2 6.00 -21.29 3.02
C GLU A 2 7.50 -21.23 2.69
N THR A 3 8.29 -20.67 3.61
CA THR A 3 9.75 -20.69 3.53
C THR A 3 10.32 -21.06 4.90
N ASP A 4 10.63 -22.34 5.02
CA ASP A 4 11.22 -23.08 6.15
C ASP A 4 12.71 -22.71 6.36
N TYR A 5 13.00 -21.50 6.88
CA TYR A 5 14.36 -21.17 7.37
C TYR A 5 14.28 -20.34 8.66
N GLY A 6 14.47 -21.02 9.79
CA GLY A 6 14.36 -20.52 11.17
C GLY A 6 14.63 -19.03 11.39
N GLY A 7 13.54 -18.29 11.61
CA GLY A 7 13.40 -17.03 12.38
C GLY A 7 14.20 -15.79 11.96
N PHE A 8 15.52 -15.91 11.78
CA PHE A 8 16.42 -14.75 11.69
C PHE A 8 16.44 -14.09 10.30
N LYS A 9 16.49 -14.89 9.23
CA LYS A 9 16.51 -14.36 7.85
C LYS A 9 15.12 -13.93 7.37
N THR A 10 14.08 -14.65 7.79
CA THR A 10 12.70 -14.38 7.39
C THR A 10 12.16 -13.08 7.97
N THR A 11 12.49 -12.72 9.22
CA THR A 11 11.94 -11.50 9.84
C THR A 11 12.38 -10.22 9.12
N LYS A 12 13.66 -10.15 8.72
CA LYS A 12 14.19 -8.99 8.00
C LYS A 12 13.69 -8.95 6.55
N PHE A 13 13.62 -10.10 5.88
CA PHE A 13 13.10 -10.19 4.53
C PHE A 13 11.60 -9.85 4.46
N ASP A 14 10.79 -10.38 5.38
CA ASP A 14 9.37 -10.04 5.53
C ASP A 14 9.17 -8.54 5.80
N SER A 15 10.01 -7.95 6.67
CA SER A 15 9.98 -6.51 6.95
C SER A 15 10.22 -5.67 5.69
N VAL A 16 11.17 -6.08 4.83
CA VAL A 16 11.47 -5.37 3.58
C VAL A 16 10.36 -5.54 2.55
N VAL A 17 9.79 -6.75 2.41
CA VAL A 17 8.68 -7.01 1.49
C VAL A 17 7.41 -6.27 1.92
N ASN A 18 7.15 -6.17 3.22
CA ASN A 18 6.00 -5.43 3.72
C ASN A 18 6.20 -3.91 3.58
N TRP A 19 7.43 -3.43 3.77
CA TRP A 19 7.80 -2.04 3.48
C TRP A 19 7.58 -1.71 2.00
N SER A 20 8.04 -2.55 1.07
CA SER A 20 7.89 -2.28 -0.36
C SER A 20 6.43 -2.27 -0.82
N ARG A 21 5.58 -3.16 -0.31
CA ARG A 21 4.13 -3.13 -0.59
C ARG A 21 3.44 -1.88 -0.04
N LYS A 22 3.88 -1.37 1.10
CA LYS A 22 3.29 -0.17 1.74
C LYS A 22 3.55 1.11 0.94
N PHE A 23 4.68 1.21 0.24
CA PHE A 23 5.06 2.39 -0.55
C PHE A 23 4.77 2.26 -2.05
N SER A 24 4.27 1.10 -2.51
CA SER A 24 3.89 0.86 -3.91
C SER A 24 2.39 0.55 -4.02
N LEU A 25 1.58 1.49 -3.55
CA LEU A 25 0.12 1.36 -3.57
C LEU A 25 -0.43 1.77 -4.94
N PHE A 26 -0.89 0.78 -5.72
CA PHE A 26 -1.73 1.05 -6.89
C PHE A 26 -3.20 1.09 -6.44
N GLN A 27 -3.68 2.27 -6.08
CA GLN A 27 -5.08 2.42 -5.67
C GLN A 27 -6.03 2.36 -6.88
N TYR A 28 -7.06 1.52 -6.74
CA TYR A 28 -8.17 1.44 -7.68
C TYR A 28 -9.47 1.82 -6.95
N PRO A 29 -9.74 3.12 -6.79
CA PRO A 29 -10.89 3.60 -6.03
C PRO A 29 -12.20 3.32 -6.77
N PHE A 30 -13.20 2.81 -6.07
CA PHE A 30 -14.56 2.69 -6.61
C PHE A 30 -15.38 3.95 -6.28
N VAL A 31 -15.37 4.88 -7.22
CA VAL A 31 -15.96 6.22 -7.08
C VAL A 31 -17.45 6.16 -7.48
N THR A 32 -18.35 5.87 -6.54
CA THR A 32 -19.80 5.77 -6.83
C THR A 32 -20.67 6.93 -6.35
N ALA A 33 -20.16 7.77 -5.44
CA ALA A 33 -20.93 8.85 -4.84
C ALA A 33 -20.02 10.03 -4.42
N CYS A 34 -20.53 10.90 -3.54
CA CYS A 34 -19.82 12.08 -3.04
C CYS A 34 -18.44 11.77 -2.43
N CYS A 35 -18.27 10.62 -1.77
CA CYS A 35 -16.98 10.20 -1.22
C CYS A 35 -15.90 10.02 -2.29
N GLY A 36 -16.31 9.76 -3.53
CA GLY A 36 -15.40 9.69 -4.66
C GLY A 36 -14.83 11.06 -5.05
N MET A 37 -15.61 12.13 -4.93
CA MET A 37 -15.13 13.50 -5.17
C MET A 37 -14.13 13.94 -4.11
N GLU A 38 -14.37 13.57 -2.86
CA GLU A 38 -13.43 13.79 -1.75
C GLU A 38 -12.11 13.04 -1.98
N TYR A 39 -12.18 11.78 -2.43
CA TYR A 39 -10.99 10.99 -2.78
C TYR A 39 -10.19 11.60 -3.95
N MET A 40 -10.87 12.05 -5.02
CA MET A 40 -10.18 12.69 -6.17
C MET A 40 -9.55 14.04 -5.80
N ALA A 41 -10.15 14.79 -4.88
CA ALA A 41 -9.56 16.03 -4.36
C ALA A 41 -8.30 15.75 -3.54
N ALA A 42 -8.26 14.65 -2.78
CA ALA A 42 -7.06 14.19 -2.08
C ALA A 42 -5.98 13.65 -3.03
N ALA A 43 -6.36 13.06 -4.17
CA ALA A 43 -5.44 12.64 -5.25
C ALA A 43 -4.93 13.78 -6.13
N CYS A 44 -5.41 15.01 -5.94
CA CYS A 44 -4.96 16.18 -6.68
C CYS A 44 -3.68 16.77 -6.04
N SER A 45 -2.96 17.63 -6.77
CA SER A 45 -1.66 18.20 -6.38
C SER A 45 -1.63 18.91 -5.01
N HIS A 46 -2.80 19.24 -4.47
CA HIS A 46 -2.94 19.85 -3.17
C HIS A 46 -2.60 18.87 -2.02
N TYR A 47 -2.86 17.58 -2.20
CA TYR A 47 -2.61 16.55 -1.20
C TYR A 47 -1.78 15.37 -1.74
N ASP A 48 -1.73 15.17 -3.06
CA ASP A 48 -0.87 14.22 -3.81
C ASP A 48 -0.72 12.86 -3.09
N MET A 49 -1.87 12.28 -2.71
CA MET A 49 -1.95 11.03 -1.96
C MET A 49 -1.48 9.79 -2.72
#